data_AF-A0A1G7LI65-F1
#
_entry.id   AF-A0A1G7LI65-F1
#
_cell.length_a   1.000
_cell.length_b   1.000
_cell.length_c   1.000
_cell.angle_alpha   90.00
_cell.angle_beta   90.00
_cell.angle_gamma   90.00
#
_symmetry.space_group_name_H-M   'P 1'
#
loop_
_entity.id
_entity.type
_entity.pdbx_description
1 polymer ?
#
loop_
_entity_poly.entity_id
_entity_poly.type
_entity_poly.pdbx_seq_one_letter_code
_entity_poly.pdbx_strand_id
1 'polypeptide(L)'
;MKAKPKAARERAKKKAKAFTGVQALLVFPSEEDRKATLDLMRRFSAAVRYAYNRLLEGQTREELKRADGFLCTSFRLNTRYADDAILKAQAVLDSARERGENPRKVVFGGRKLFQQLKRRHLSGKPLKELK
;
A
#
# COMPACT_ATOMS: atom_id res chain seq x y z
N MET A 1 -11.07 48.39 22.10
CA MET A 1 -10.27 47.65 21.10
C MET A 1 -11.11 46.51 20.55
N LYS A 2 -11.64 46.61 19.32
CA LYS A 2 -12.49 45.56 18.71
C LYS A 2 -11.60 44.59 17.92
N ALA A 3 -11.66 43.30 18.27
CA ALA A 3 -10.89 42.26 17.60
C ALA A 3 -11.34 42.10 16.13
N LYS A 4 -10.38 42.08 15.20
CA LYS A 4 -10.63 41.84 13.77
C LYS A 4 -11.14 40.39 13.55
N PRO A 5 -12.12 40.16 12.67
CA PRO A 5 -12.62 38.83 12.39
C PRO A 5 -11.53 37.99 11.70
N LYS A 6 -11.36 36.73 12.15
CA LYS A 6 -10.46 35.77 11.51
C LYS A 6 -10.98 35.44 10.12
N ALA A 7 -10.21 35.79 9.09
CA ALA A 7 -10.53 35.46 7.70
C ALA A 7 -10.72 33.95 7.53
N ALA A 8 -11.92 33.54 7.10
CA ALA A 8 -12.19 32.17 6.71
C ALA A 8 -11.39 31.86 5.44
N ARG A 9 -10.37 31.00 5.55
CA ARG A 9 -9.62 30.48 4.40
C ARG A 9 -10.58 29.65 3.54
N GLU A 10 -11.01 30.23 2.42
CA GLU A 10 -11.72 29.48 1.39
C GLU A 10 -10.79 28.40 0.83
N ARG A 11 -11.17 27.13 0.99
CA ARG A 11 -10.41 26.01 0.43
C ARG A 11 -10.68 25.98 -1.08
N ALA A 12 -9.69 26.32 -1.88
CA ALA A 12 -9.73 26.16 -3.33
C ALA A 12 -10.21 24.75 -3.69
N LYS A 13 -11.39 24.65 -4.33
CA LYS A 13 -11.93 23.39 -4.85
C LYS A 13 -11.05 22.96 -6.03
N LYS A 14 -10.13 22.02 -5.80
CA LYS A 14 -9.36 21.37 -6.89
C LYS A 14 -10.35 20.77 -7.89
N LYS A 15 -10.25 21.15 -9.18
CA LYS A 15 -11.02 20.56 -10.27
C LYS A 15 -10.85 19.03 -10.23
N ALA A 16 -11.96 18.30 -10.23
CA ALA A 16 -11.96 16.85 -10.31
C ALA A 16 -11.32 16.45 -11.65
N LYS A 17 -10.15 15.80 -11.62
CA LYS A 17 -9.56 15.21 -12.83
C LYS A 17 -10.46 14.05 -13.27
N ALA A 18 -10.74 13.96 -14.57
CA ALA A 18 -11.37 12.78 -15.14
C ALA A 18 -10.46 11.57 -14.89
N PHE A 19 -10.97 10.58 -14.15
CA PHE A 19 -10.26 9.33 -13.85
C PHE A 19 -10.77 8.25 -14.79
N THR A 20 -9.90 7.81 -15.70
CA THR A 20 -10.15 6.64 -16.54
C THR A 20 -9.46 5.45 -15.89
N GLY A 21 -10.22 4.45 -15.47
CA GLY A 21 -9.71 3.24 -14.85
C GLY A 21 -10.40 2.00 -15.41
N VAL A 22 -9.73 0.85 -15.28
CA VAL A 22 -10.29 -0.46 -15.63
C VAL A 22 -10.67 -1.16 -14.32
N GLN A 23 -11.89 -1.70 -14.26
CA GLN A 23 -12.33 -2.53 -13.14
C GLN A 23 -12.51 -3.97 -13.60
N ALA A 24 -12.10 -4.92 -12.76
CA ALA A 24 -12.29 -6.34 -12.99
C ALA A 24 -12.75 -7.01 -11.70
N LEU A 25 -13.69 -7.94 -11.81
CA LEU A 25 -14.15 -8.78 -10.70
C LEU A 25 -13.51 -10.15 -10.82
N LEU A 26 -12.83 -10.60 -9.77
CA LEU A 26 -12.33 -11.96 -9.67
C LEU A 26 -13.49 -12.88 -9.26
N VAL A 27 -13.84 -13.82 -10.13
CA VAL A 27 -14.83 -14.86 -9.85
C VAL A 27 -14.08 -16.15 -9.53
N PHE A 28 -14.39 -16.75 -8.38
CA PHE A 28 -13.74 -17.98 -7.92
C PHE A 28 -14.72 -19.15 -8.06
N PRO A 29 -14.29 -20.28 -8.68
CA PRO A 29 -15.12 -21.48 -8.78
C PRO A 29 -15.38 -22.16 -7.43
N SER A 30 -14.42 -22.06 -6.50
CA SER A 30 -14.48 -22.65 -5.17
C SER A 30 -14.02 -21.68 -4.07
N GLU A 31 -14.48 -21.91 -2.83
CA GLU A 31 -13.99 -21.14 -1.67
C GLU A 31 -12.52 -21.45 -1.34
N GLU A 32 -12.02 -22.63 -1.69
CA GLU A 32 -10.61 -23.01 -1.52
C GLU A 32 -9.70 -22.17 -2.42
N ASP A 33 -10.06 -22.01 -3.70
CA ASP A 33 -9.34 -21.17 -4.66
C ASP A 33 -9.35 -19.70 -4.24
N ARG A 34 -10.49 -19.23 -3.73
CA ARG A 34 -10.62 -17.88 -3.17
C ARG A 34 -9.65 -17.70 -2.01
N LYS A 35 -9.60 -18.64 -1.06
CA LYS A 35 -8.70 -18.59 0.10
C LYS A 35 -7.24 -18.64 -0.31
N ALA A 36 -6.88 -19.53 -1.23
CA ALA A 36 -5.52 -19.67 -1.75
C ALA A 36 -5.05 -18.40 -2.48
N THR A 37 -5.94 -17.80 -3.28
CA THR A 37 -5.65 -16.56 -4.02
C THR A 37 -5.47 -15.39 -3.05
N LEU A 38 -6.36 -15.23 -2.07
CA LEU A 38 -6.24 -14.17 -1.06
C LEU A 38 -4.96 -14.31 -0.23
N ASP A 39 -4.58 -15.53 0.13
CA ASP A 39 -3.33 -15.80 0.81
C ASP A 39 -2.10 -15.45 -0.06
N LEU A 40 -2.12 -15.82 -1.35
CA LEU A 40 -1.06 -15.46 -2.30
C LEU A 40 -0.94 -13.94 -2.47
N MET A 41 -2.06 -13.23 -2.67
CA MET A 41 -2.08 -11.76 -2.78
C MET A 41 -1.53 -11.10 -1.51
N ARG A 42 -1.86 -11.65 -0.34
CA ARG A 42 -1.34 -11.18 0.95
C ARG A 42 0.17 -11.38 1.06
N ARG A 43 0.68 -12.57 0.73
CA ARG A 43 2.12 -12.88 0.73
C ARG A 43 2.89 -12.00 -0.24
N PHE A 44 2.38 -11.83 -1.46
CA PHE A 44 2.97 -10.94 -2.47
C PHE A 44 3.00 -9.48 -1.99
N SER A 45 1.92 -8.98 -1.41
CA SER A 45 1.87 -7.62 -0.85
C SER A 45 2.84 -7.43 0.33
N ALA A 46 3.07 -8.48 1.12
CA ALA A 46 4.09 -8.46 2.18
C ALA A 46 5.52 -8.48 1.61
N ALA A 47 5.77 -9.27 0.55
CA ALA A 47 7.06 -9.29 -0.15
C ALA A 47 7.41 -7.92 -0.76
N VAL A 48 6.45 -7.25 -1.41
CA VAL A 48 6.64 -5.89 -1.96
C VAL A 48 7.03 -4.91 -0.86
N ARG A 49 6.39 -4.97 0.32
CA ARG A 49 6.74 -4.14 1.48
C ARG A 49 8.16 -4.38 1.96
N TYR A 50 8.53 -5.64 2.08
CA TYR A 50 9.86 -6.03 2.51
C TYR A 50 10.91 -5.52 1.51
N ALA A 51 10.72 -5.81 0.23
CA ALA A 51 11.61 -5.35 -0.84
C ALA A 51 11.76 -3.81 -0.84
N TYR A 52 10.66 -3.07 -0.69
CA TYR A 52 10.70 -1.61 -0.61
C TYR A 52 11.60 -1.10 0.52
N ASN A 53 11.44 -1.65 1.73
CA ASN A 53 12.25 -1.26 2.88
C ASN A 53 13.73 -1.58 2.67
N ARG A 54 14.04 -2.74 2.09
CA ARG A 54 15.41 -3.16 1.79
C ARG A 54 16.07 -2.30 0.71
N LEU A 55 15.33 -1.93 -0.33
CA LEU A 55 15.79 -0.98 -1.34
C LEU A 55 16.06 0.41 -0.73
N LEU A 56 15.28 0.84 0.28
CA LEU A 56 15.56 2.07 1.03
C LEU A 56 16.82 2.00 1.91
N GLU A 57 17.17 0.80 2.37
CA GLU A 57 18.38 0.53 3.13
C GLU A 57 19.61 0.37 2.23
N GLY A 58 19.43 0.35 0.90
CA GLY A 58 20.51 0.26 -0.09
C GLY A 58 20.83 -1.17 -0.55
N GLN A 59 20.02 -2.17 -0.18
CA GLN A 59 20.20 -3.53 -0.72
C GLN A 59 19.94 -3.57 -2.22
N THR A 60 20.70 -4.40 -2.93
CA THR A 60 20.56 -4.55 -4.37
C THR A 60 19.44 -5.53 -4.73
N ARG A 61 18.94 -5.43 -5.96
CA ARG A 61 17.95 -6.38 -6.52
C ARG A 61 18.47 -7.82 -6.50
N GLU A 62 19.76 -8.01 -6.77
CA GLU A 62 20.39 -9.34 -6.84
C GLU A 62 20.44 -10.02 -5.48
N GLU A 63 20.78 -9.25 -4.43
CA GLU A 63 20.76 -9.73 -3.04
C GLU A 63 19.35 -10.15 -2.60
N LEU A 64 18.33 -9.41 -3.03
CA LEU A 64 16.93 -9.66 -2.68
C LEU A 64 16.31 -10.85 -3.41
N LYS A 65 16.74 -11.12 -4.66
CA LYS A 65 16.17 -12.17 -5.51
C LYS A 65 16.75 -13.57 -5.24
N ARG A 66 17.82 -13.70 -4.42
CA ARG A 66 18.46 -14.99 -4.13
C ARG A 66 17.41 -16.04 -3.74
N ALA A 67 17.51 -17.24 -4.32
CA ALA A 67 16.56 -18.32 -4.07
C ALA A 67 16.47 -18.67 -2.58
N ASP A 68 17.61 -18.68 -1.90
CA ASP A 68 17.71 -18.91 -0.46
C ASP A 68 17.54 -17.63 0.38
N GLY A 69 17.20 -16.52 -0.28
CA GLY A 69 17.02 -15.22 0.36
C GLY A 69 15.75 -15.18 1.22
N PHE A 70 15.72 -14.25 2.18
CA PHE A 70 14.58 -14.05 3.09
C PHE A 70 13.27 -13.82 2.34
N LEU A 71 13.33 -13.10 1.20
CA LEU A 71 12.16 -12.78 0.38
C LEU A 71 11.49 -14.05 -0.19
N CYS A 72 12.26 -14.94 -0.80
CA CYS A 72 11.75 -16.18 -1.38
C CYS A 72 11.28 -17.16 -0.31
N THR A 73 12.09 -17.35 0.75
CA THR A 73 11.84 -18.32 1.83
C THR A 73 10.66 -17.91 2.72
N SER A 74 10.63 -16.67 3.22
CA SER A 74 9.62 -16.23 4.18
C SER A 74 8.24 -16.05 3.55
N PHE A 75 8.19 -15.56 2.30
CA PHE A 75 6.92 -15.34 1.60
C PHE A 75 6.51 -16.53 0.74
N ARG A 76 7.31 -17.62 0.71
CA ARG A 76 7.08 -18.81 -0.10
C ARG A 76 6.75 -18.45 -1.56
N LEU A 77 7.58 -17.57 -2.12
CA LEU A 77 7.49 -17.10 -3.50
C LEU A 77 8.63 -17.73 -4.30
N ASN A 78 8.35 -18.09 -5.55
CA ASN A 78 9.42 -18.46 -6.47
C ASN A 78 10.26 -17.22 -6.83
N THR A 79 11.45 -17.45 -7.38
CA THR A 79 12.39 -16.39 -7.75
C THR A 79 11.81 -15.39 -8.76
N ARG A 80 10.86 -15.81 -9.60
CA ARG A 80 10.17 -14.94 -10.57
C ARG A 80 9.24 -13.96 -9.87
N TYR A 81 8.35 -14.43 -8.99
CA TYR A 81 7.43 -13.57 -8.24
C TYR A 81 8.15 -12.70 -7.21
N ALA A 82 9.25 -13.20 -6.64
CA ALA A 82 10.17 -12.40 -5.84
C ALA A 82 10.72 -11.21 -6.63
N ASP A 83 11.18 -11.45 -7.86
CA ASP A 83 11.67 -10.42 -8.75
C ASP A 83 10.59 -9.40 -9.15
N ASP A 84 9.38 -9.87 -9.45
CA ASP A 84 8.23 -9.01 -9.74
C ASP A 84 7.86 -8.13 -8.53
N ALA A 85 7.99 -8.65 -7.30
CA ALA A 85 7.76 -7.89 -6.09
C ALA A 85 8.81 -6.78 -5.90
N ILE A 86 10.08 -7.05 -6.22
CA ILE A 86 11.16 -6.07 -6.21
C ILE A 86 10.92 -5.01 -7.29
N LEU A 87 10.57 -5.41 -8.50
CA LEU A 87 10.25 -4.51 -9.61
C LEU A 87 9.10 -3.56 -9.24
N LYS A 88 8.04 -4.09 -8.64
CA LYS A 88 6.91 -3.29 -8.18
C LYS A 88 7.30 -2.34 -7.06
N ALA A 89 8.15 -2.77 -6.12
CA ALA A 89 8.66 -1.91 -5.05
C ALA A 89 9.52 -0.76 -5.62
N GLN A 90 10.38 -1.05 -6.58
CA GLN A 90 11.23 -0.08 -7.27
C GLN A 90 10.38 0.96 -8.02
N ALA A 91 9.36 0.53 -8.77
CA ALA A 91 8.46 1.45 -9.46
C ALA A 91 7.75 2.44 -8.50
N VAL A 92 7.38 1.97 -7.30
CA VAL A 92 6.78 2.83 -6.27
C VAL A 92 7.82 3.81 -5.69
N LEU A 93 9.07 3.37 -5.50
CA LEU A 93 10.17 4.24 -5.07
C LEU A 93 10.45 5.34 -6.09
N ASP A 94 10.56 4.98 -7.36
CA ASP A 94 10.87 5.91 -8.44
C ASP A 94 9.75 6.92 -8.62
N SER A 95 8.49 6.49 -8.60
CA SER A 95 7.34 7.39 -8.60
C SER A 95 7.33 8.36 -7.40
N ALA A 96 7.77 7.93 -6.21
CA ALA A 96 7.87 8.82 -5.05
C ALA A 96 8.99 9.86 -5.24
N ARG A 97 10.15 9.44 -5.78
CA ARG A 97 11.29 10.32 -6.10
C ARG A 97 10.91 11.37 -7.14
N GLU A 98 10.26 10.96 -8.23
CA GLU A 98 9.78 11.86 -9.30
C GLU A 98 8.81 12.91 -8.79
N ARG A 99 7.96 12.55 -7.82
CA ARG A 99 6.98 13.48 -7.21
C ARG A 99 7.60 14.37 -6.12
N GLY A 100 8.89 14.24 -5.84
CA GLY A 100 9.56 14.95 -4.74
C GLY A 100 9.02 14.57 -3.35
N GLU A 101 8.34 13.42 -3.25
CA GLU A 101 7.81 12.91 -1.98
C GLU A 101 8.93 12.18 -1.23
N ASN A 102 8.99 12.33 0.09
CA ASN A 102 9.95 11.58 0.89
C ASN A 102 9.61 10.07 0.83
N PRO A 103 10.45 9.22 0.22
CA PRO A 103 10.13 7.80 0.01
C PRO A 103 10.09 7.02 1.33
N ARG A 104 10.83 7.44 2.38
CA ARG A 104 10.72 6.85 3.73
C ARG A 104 9.36 7.08 4.38
N LYS A 105 8.60 8.08 3.91
CA LYS A 105 7.23 8.37 4.36
C LYS A 105 6.20 7.47 3.69
N VAL A 106 6.57 6.82 2.58
CA VAL A 106 5.68 6.05 1.70
C VAL A 106 6.00 4.56 1.81
N VAL A 107 5.60 3.93 2.91
CA VAL A 107 5.43 2.48 2.93
C VAL A 107 4.16 2.19 3.71
N PHE A 108 3.09 1.90 2.96
CA PHE A 108 1.77 1.50 3.44
C PHE A 108 1.22 2.39 4.55
N GLY A 109 0.73 3.56 4.13
CA GLY A 109 -0.08 4.41 4.99
C GLY A 109 0.62 4.78 6.28
N GLY A 110 1.48 5.81 6.23
CA GLY A 110 2.19 6.29 7.42
C GLY A 110 1.28 6.44 8.63
N ARG A 111 1.85 6.43 9.85
CA ARG A 111 1.13 6.31 11.14
C ARG A 111 -0.21 7.04 11.24
N LYS A 112 -0.36 8.22 10.63
CA LYS A 112 -1.62 8.96 10.51
C LYS A 112 -2.71 8.20 9.72
N LEU A 113 -2.40 7.67 8.53
CA LEU A 113 -3.32 6.87 7.72
C LEU A 113 -3.66 5.55 8.43
N PHE A 114 -2.66 4.88 9.02
CA PHE A 114 -2.91 3.70 9.87
C PHE A 114 -3.87 4.01 11.03
N GLN A 115 -3.68 5.12 11.75
CA GLN A 115 -4.58 5.55 12.82
C GLN A 115 -5.97 5.96 12.30
N GLN A 116 -6.06 6.54 11.11
CA GLN A 116 -7.35 6.85 10.46
C GLN A 116 -8.11 5.58 10.07
N LEU A 117 -7.44 4.60 9.48
CA LEU A 117 -8.02 3.29 9.11
C LEU A 117 -8.37 2.45 10.36
N LYS A 118 -7.53 2.53 11.41
CA LYS A 118 -7.77 1.88 12.72
C LYS A 118 -8.99 2.44 13.45
N ARG A 119 -9.38 3.69 13.19
CA ARG A 119 -10.49 4.40 13.87
C ARG A 119 -11.90 3.93 13.47
N ARG A 120 -12.03 2.72 12.93
CA ARG A 120 -13.25 1.98 12.59
C ARG A 120 -13.88 2.43 11.27
N HIS A 121 -13.86 1.54 10.28
CA HIS A 121 -14.76 1.59 9.12
C HIS A 121 -16.24 1.45 9.52
N LEU A 122 -16.52 0.93 10.73
CA LEU A 122 -17.84 0.91 11.34
C LEU A 122 -18.00 2.15 12.23
N SER A 123 -18.65 3.17 11.69
CA SER A 123 -19.11 4.34 12.44
C SER A 123 -20.64 4.40 12.42
N GLY A 124 -21.25 4.89 13.51
CA GLY A 124 -22.70 5.01 13.62
C GLY A 124 -23.40 3.72 14.05
N LYS A 125 -24.56 3.43 13.46
CA LYS A 125 -25.46 2.33 13.85
C LYS A 125 -24.81 0.93 13.85
N PRO A 126 -23.98 0.55 12.86
CA PRO A 126 -23.39 -0.80 12.79
C PRO A 126 -22.45 -1.15 13.97
N LEU A 127 -21.87 -0.15 14.64
CA LEU A 127 -21.01 -0.35 15.80
C LEU A 127 -21.82 -0.69 17.07
N LYS A 128 -23.08 -0.25 17.14
CA LYS A 128 -23.95 -0.43 18.32
C LYS A 128 -24.59 -1.82 18.36
N GLU A 129 -24.71 -2.49 17.22
CA GLU A 129 -25.32 -3.82 17.08
C GLU A 129 -24.36 -4.97 17.47
N LEU A 130 -23.07 -4.67 17.65
CA LEU A 130 -22.02 -5.61 18.05
C LEU A 130 -21.73 -5.58 19.57
N LYS A 131 -22.55 -4.87 20.36
CA LYS A 131 -22.43 -4.73 21.81
C LYS A 131 -23.60 -5.36 22.54
#